data_AF-A0A961AEU6-F1
#
_entry.id   AF-A0A961AEU6-F1
#
_cell.length_a   1.000
_cell.length_b   1.000
_cell.length_c   1.000
_cell.angle_alpha   90.00
_cell.angle_beta   90.00
_cell.angle_gamma   90.00
#
_symmetry.space_group_name_H-M   'P 1'
#
loop_
_entity.id
_entity.type
_entity.pdbx_description
1 polymer ?
#
loop_
_entity_poly.entity_id
_entity_poly.type
_entity_poly.pdbx_seq_one_letter_code
_entity_poly.pdbx_strand_id
1 'polypeptide(L)'
;MTTLGIDLSSMPPGTAACRIDWEDDLTGKVCEPENKCDDSKLNRLISECGEGAGIGIDAPFGWPDAFVKAVAGWPHEQWGEEVRDELRFRQTDRFVIQFFKDRPPTSLLSVFRVNGLLSLPCARWPC
;
A
#
# COMPACT_ATOMS: atom_id res chain seq x y z
N MET A 1 11.68 19.05 -12.51
CA MET A 1 10.40 18.29 -12.31
C MET A 1 10.52 17.49 -11.03
N THR A 2 9.43 17.18 -10.30
CA THR A 2 9.52 16.36 -9.08
C THR A 2 8.74 15.05 -9.23
N THR A 3 9.26 13.97 -8.68
CA THR A 3 8.51 12.72 -8.51
C THR A 3 8.50 12.27 -7.06
N LEU A 4 7.36 11.79 -6.58
CA LEU A 4 7.18 11.21 -5.26
C LEU A 4 6.78 9.74 -5.42
N GLY A 5 7.60 8.83 -4.93
CA GLY A 5 7.26 7.41 -4.80
C GLY A 5 6.72 7.12 -3.40
N ILE A 6 5.58 6.43 -3.31
CA ILE A 6 4.94 6.02 -2.06
C ILE A 6 4.92 4.49 -2.01
N ASP A 7 5.63 3.89 -1.06
CA ASP A 7 5.49 2.49 -0.70
C ASP A 7 4.39 2.38 0.37
N LEU A 8 3.21 1.92 -0.05
CA LEU A 8 2.00 2.00 0.76
C LEU A 8 1.75 0.72 1.56
N SER A 9 1.37 0.89 2.83
CA SER A 9 0.91 -0.19 3.71
C SER A 9 -0.47 0.10 4.30
N SER A 10 -1.10 -0.89 4.95
CA SER A 10 -2.36 -0.74 5.71
C SER A 10 -2.27 0.33 6.77
N MET A 11 -1.07 0.45 7.36
CA MET A 11 -0.85 1.19 8.58
C MET A 11 0.31 2.17 8.38
N PRO A 12 0.25 3.36 9.00
CA PRO A 12 1.31 4.35 8.89
C PRO A 12 2.71 3.80 9.14
N PRO A 13 2.97 2.96 10.17
CA PRO A 13 4.32 2.45 10.45
C PRO A 13 4.98 1.68 9.30
N GLY A 14 4.18 1.10 8.40
CA GLY A 14 4.67 0.39 7.21
C GLY A 14 4.65 1.22 5.93
N THR A 15 4.23 2.49 5.99
CA THR A 15 4.15 3.37 4.82
C THR A 15 5.36 4.30 4.78
N ALA A 16 6.00 4.37 3.61
CA ALA A 16 7.14 5.25 3.35
C ALA A 16 6.96 6.05 2.06
N ALA A 17 7.63 7.19 1.97
CA ALA A 17 7.61 8.04 0.79
C ALA A 17 9.02 8.55 0.49
N CYS A 18 9.37 8.66 -0.80
CA CYS A 18 10.66 9.14 -1.26
C CYS A 18 10.48 10.11 -2.43
N ARG A 19 11.09 11.29 -2.32
CA ARG A 19 11.05 12.32 -3.36
C ARG A 19 12.35 12.32 -4.16
N ILE A 20 12.21 12.51 -5.46
CA ILE A 20 13.31 12.80 -6.38
C ILE A 20 13.01 14.13 -7.07
N ASP A 21 13.94 15.06 -6.96
CA ASP A 21 13.92 16.32 -7.68
C ASP A 21 14.80 16.19 -8.92
N TRP A 22 14.20 16.34 -10.09
CA TRP A 22 14.83 16.14 -11.40
C TRP A 22 15.26 17.47 -12.02
N GLU A 23 16.48 17.47 -12.54
CA GLU A 23 17.07 18.51 -13.37
C GLU A 23 16.75 18.27 -14.86
N ASP A 24 16.94 19.29 -15.70
CA ASP A 24 16.63 19.24 -17.13
C ASP A 24 17.53 18.28 -17.93
N ASP A 25 18.70 17.91 -17.38
CA ASP A 25 19.66 16.98 -17.98
C ASP A 25 19.39 15.51 -17.64
N LEU A 26 18.21 15.21 -17.08
CA LEU A 26 17.78 13.89 -16.61
C LEU A 26 18.55 13.36 -15.39
N THR A 27 19.34 14.20 -14.72
CA THR A 27 19.86 13.87 -13.39
C THR A 27 18.81 14.15 -12.32
N GLY A 28 18.89 13.42 -11.19
CA GLY A 28 17.91 13.54 -10.12
C GLY A 28 18.59 13.50 -8.75
N LYS A 29 18.12 14.34 -7.83
CA LYS A 29 18.53 14.33 -6.43
C LYS A 29 17.47 13.63 -5.59
N VAL A 30 17.88 12.54 -4.96
CA VAL A 30 17.05 11.82 -3.98
C VAL A 30 17.03 12.59 -2.67
N CYS A 31 15.82 12.89 -2.16
CA CYS A 31 15.62 13.45 -0.84
C CYS A 31 15.60 12.34 0.22
N GLU A 32 15.79 12.70 1.49
CA GLU A 32 15.69 11.71 2.57
C GLU A 32 14.30 11.05 2.59
N PRO A 33 14.23 9.70 2.65
CA PRO A 33 12.97 9.01 2.74
C PRO A 33 12.21 9.32 4.02
N GLU A 34 10.92 9.54 3.87
CA GLU A 34 9.99 9.82 4.95
C GLU A 34 9.29 8.52 5.37
N ASN A 35 9.50 8.11 6.61
CA ASN A 35 8.91 6.88 7.16
C ASN A 35 7.67 7.17 8.00
N LYS A 36 6.93 6.11 8.30
CA LYS A 36 5.75 6.11 9.18
C LYS A 36 4.66 7.09 8.70
N CYS A 37 4.44 7.15 7.39
CA CYS A 37 3.60 8.17 6.79
C CYS A 37 2.11 7.88 7.01
N ASP A 38 1.42 8.78 7.71
CA ASP A 38 -0.04 8.82 7.77
C ASP A 38 -0.62 9.72 6.67
N ASP A 39 -1.95 9.78 6.56
CA ASP A 39 -2.64 10.56 5.52
C ASP A 39 -2.24 12.04 5.55
N SER A 40 -2.11 12.63 6.75
CA SER A 40 -1.71 14.04 6.91
C SER A 40 -0.31 14.29 6.38
N LYS A 41 0.64 13.39 6.69
CA LYS A 41 2.02 13.48 6.21
C LYS A 41 2.09 13.27 4.70
N LEU A 42 1.35 12.31 4.14
CA LEU A 42 1.29 12.09 2.70
C LEU A 42 0.69 13.30 1.97
N ASN A 43 -0.42 13.87 2.47
CA ASN A 43 -1.04 15.06 1.88
C ASN A 43 -0.07 16.25 1.86
N ARG A 44 0.70 16.44 2.94
CA ARG A 44 1.76 17.45 2.99
C ARG A 44 2.83 17.19 1.92
N LEU A 45 3.37 15.97 1.85
CA LEU A 45 4.42 15.63 0.89
C LEU A 45 3.97 15.79 -0.56
N ILE A 46 2.73 15.39 -0.87
CA ILE A 46 2.14 15.57 -2.21
C ILE A 46 2.02 17.07 -2.52
N SER A 47 1.53 17.88 -1.58
CA SER A 47 1.38 19.32 -1.75
C SER A 47 2.74 20.02 -1.96
N GLU A 48 3.77 19.60 -1.24
CA GLU A 48 5.14 20.14 -1.36
C GLU A 48 5.81 19.84 -2.70
N CYS A 49 5.33 18.83 -3.45
CA CYS A 49 5.87 18.52 -4.78
C CYS A 49 5.45 19.54 -5.86
N GLY A 50 4.38 20.30 -5.62
CA GLY A 50 3.89 21.33 -6.54
C GLY A 50 3.20 20.78 -7.80
N GLU A 51 2.80 21.71 -8.67
CA GLU A 51 2.13 21.38 -9.93
C GLU A 51 3.07 20.69 -10.92
N GLY A 52 2.55 19.72 -11.67
CA GLY A 52 3.33 18.95 -12.65
C GLY A 52 4.20 17.84 -12.05
N ALA A 53 4.12 17.59 -10.74
CA ALA A 53 4.80 16.47 -10.10
C ALA A 53 4.19 15.11 -10.49
N GLY A 54 5.05 14.10 -10.65
CA GLY A 54 4.64 12.71 -10.84
C GLY A 54 4.52 11.98 -9.50
N ILE A 55 3.32 11.57 -9.11
CA ILE A 55 3.10 10.81 -7.87
C ILE A 55 2.91 9.32 -8.22
N GLY A 56 3.88 8.50 -7.87
CA GLY A 56 3.85 7.05 -8.01
C GLY A 56 3.47 6.39 -6.69
N ILE A 57 2.52 5.45 -6.74
CA ILE A 57 2.15 4.63 -5.59
C ILE A 57 2.53 3.19 -5.95
N ASP A 58 3.36 2.56 -5.12
CA ASP A 58 3.58 1.12 -5.19
C ASP A 58 2.33 0.44 -4.64
N ALA A 59 1.46 0.13 -5.59
CA ALA A 59 0.26 -0.62 -5.37
C ALA A 59 0.37 -1.97 -6.03
N PRO A 60 0.47 -3.06 -5.26
CA PRO A 60 0.47 -4.36 -5.89
C PRO A 60 -0.94 -4.59 -6.46
N PHE A 61 -1.00 -4.64 -7.80
CA PHE A 61 -2.23 -4.90 -8.55
C PHE A 61 -2.55 -6.41 -8.56
N GLY A 62 -3.81 -6.75 -8.85
CA GLY A 62 -4.27 -8.16 -8.90
C GLY A 62 -5.18 -8.57 -7.74
N TRP A 63 -6.06 -7.68 -7.29
CA TRP A 63 -7.08 -7.99 -6.27
C TRP A 63 -7.98 -9.14 -6.73
N PRO A 64 -8.37 -10.05 -5.83
CA PRO A 64 -9.41 -11.03 -6.13
C PRO A 64 -10.70 -10.33 -6.58
N ASP A 65 -11.40 -10.87 -7.57
CA ASP A 65 -12.69 -10.33 -8.02
C ASP A 65 -13.70 -10.19 -6.87
N ALA A 66 -13.63 -11.10 -5.89
CA ALA A 66 -14.43 -11.05 -4.67
C ALA A 66 -14.13 -9.78 -3.85
N PHE A 67 -12.86 -9.40 -3.72
CA PHE A 67 -12.46 -8.17 -3.01
C PHE A 67 -12.98 -6.93 -3.75
N VAL A 68 -12.82 -6.88 -5.08
CA VAL A 68 -13.30 -5.76 -5.89
C VAL A 68 -14.82 -5.58 -5.74
N LYS A 69 -15.58 -6.68 -5.81
CA LYS A 69 -17.04 -6.67 -5.61
C LYS A 69 -17.42 -6.25 -4.18
N ALA A 70 -16.70 -6.74 -3.17
CA ALA A 70 -16.97 -6.41 -1.77
C ALA A 70 -16.78 -4.91 -1.51
N VAL A 71 -15.68 -4.30 -2.00
CA VAL A 71 -15.42 -2.87 -1.85
C VAL A 71 -16.43 -2.01 -2.61
N ALA A 72 -16.85 -2.43 -3.81
CA ALA A 72 -17.79 -1.67 -4.64
C ALA A 72 -19.17 -1.47 -3.98
N GLY A 73 -19.61 -2.40 -3.11
CA GLY A 73 -20.87 -2.32 -2.39
C GLY A 73 -20.74 -2.00 -0.90
N TRP A 74 -19.56 -1.60 -0.42
CA TRP A 74 -19.26 -1.57 1.00
C TRP A 74 -19.88 -0.37 1.75
N PRO A 75 -20.72 -0.56 2.78
CA PRO A 75 -21.42 0.52 3.48
C PRO A 75 -20.66 1.11 4.69
N HIS A 76 -19.33 0.94 4.78
CA HIS A 76 -18.42 1.48 5.81
C HIS A 76 -18.29 0.73 7.14
N GLU A 77 -18.72 -0.52 7.25
CA GLU A 77 -18.44 -1.33 8.45
C GLU A 77 -16.99 -1.88 8.44
N GLN A 78 -16.59 -2.60 9.49
CA GLN A 78 -15.35 -3.37 9.50
C GLN A 78 -15.61 -4.79 8.98
N TRP A 79 -14.65 -5.39 8.27
CA TRP A 79 -14.75 -6.81 7.90
C TRP A 79 -14.35 -7.73 9.06
N GLY A 80 -15.19 -8.72 9.35
CA GLY A 80 -14.88 -9.82 10.24
C GLY A 80 -13.74 -10.69 9.71
N GLU A 81 -13.09 -11.47 10.59
CA GLU A 81 -11.87 -12.22 10.26
C GLU A 81 -12.02 -13.19 9.07
N GLU A 82 -13.11 -13.95 9.02
CA GLU A 82 -13.39 -14.89 7.94
C GLU A 82 -13.51 -14.20 6.58
N VAL A 83 -14.24 -13.08 6.54
CA VAL A 83 -14.37 -12.24 5.32
C VAL A 83 -13.01 -11.70 4.91
N ARG A 84 -12.14 -11.34 5.86
CA ARG A 84 -10.78 -10.89 5.53
C ARG A 84 -9.95 -11.99 4.87
N ASP A 85 -10.04 -13.23 5.35
CA ASP A 85 -9.30 -14.36 4.79
C ASP A 85 -9.73 -14.75 3.38
N GLU A 86 -11.02 -14.60 3.08
CA GLU A 86 -11.53 -14.80 1.72
C GLU A 86 -11.00 -13.74 0.74
N LEU A 87 -10.87 -12.50 1.21
CA LEU A 87 -10.62 -11.35 0.34
C LEU A 87 -9.14 -10.93 0.26
N ARG A 88 -8.31 -11.23 1.26
CA ARG A 88 -6.92 -10.70 1.35
C ARG A 88 -5.89 -11.44 0.51
N PHE A 89 -6.14 -12.69 0.13
CA PHE A 89 -5.18 -13.52 -0.59
C PHE A 89 -5.47 -13.56 -2.08
N ARG A 90 -4.48 -13.20 -2.90
CA ARG A 90 -4.50 -13.42 -4.34
C ARG A 90 -4.42 -14.91 -4.65
N GLN A 91 -4.74 -15.27 -5.89
CA GLN A 91 -4.61 -16.65 -6.36
C GLN A 91 -3.16 -17.16 -6.23
N THR A 92 -2.17 -16.30 -6.49
CA THR A 92 -0.75 -16.61 -6.30
C THR A 92 -0.42 -16.85 -4.83
N ASP A 93 -0.97 -16.05 -3.91
CA ASP A 93 -0.74 -16.20 -2.48
C ASP A 93 -1.34 -17.53 -1.98
N ARG A 94 -2.55 -17.86 -2.42
CA ARG A 94 -3.21 -19.16 -2.14
C ARG A 94 -2.38 -20.33 -2.66
N PHE A 95 -1.84 -20.22 -3.88
CA PHE A 95 -0.93 -21.21 -4.43
C PHE A 95 0.32 -21.36 -3.55
N VAL A 96 0.99 -20.27 -3.18
CA VAL A 96 2.19 -20.34 -2.33
C VAL A 96 1.87 -20.97 -0.97
N ILE A 97 0.77 -20.58 -0.30
CA ILE A 97 0.33 -21.18 0.97
C ILE A 97 0.12 -22.69 0.83
N GLN A 98 -0.55 -23.12 -0.26
CA GLN A 98 -0.85 -24.52 -0.50
C GLN A 98 0.43 -25.35 -0.75
N PHE A 99 1.39 -24.81 -1.50
CA PHE A 99 2.57 -25.53 -1.96
C PHE A 99 3.77 -25.42 -1.00
N PHE A 100 3.89 -24.32 -0.25
CA PHE A 100 5.03 -24.04 0.63
C PHE A 100 4.60 -23.92 2.10
N LYS A 101 3.76 -24.84 2.58
CA LYS A 101 3.09 -24.90 3.91
C LYS A 101 3.81 -24.27 5.13
N ASP A 102 5.14 -24.21 5.14
CA ASP A 102 5.98 -23.65 6.21
C ASP A 102 6.42 -22.18 6.00
N ARG A 103 6.01 -21.55 4.90
CA ARG A 103 6.28 -20.15 4.57
C ARG A 103 5.00 -19.49 4.09
N PRO A 104 4.29 -18.74 4.96
CA PRO A 104 3.27 -17.82 4.46
C PRO A 104 3.93 -16.94 3.40
N PRO A 105 3.26 -16.67 2.27
CA PRO A 105 3.85 -15.94 1.18
C PRO A 105 4.36 -14.60 1.69
N THR A 106 5.61 -14.29 1.39
CA THR A 106 6.20 -12.95 1.57
C THR A 106 5.59 -11.94 0.60
N SER A 107 4.49 -12.31 -0.07
CA SER A 107 3.64 -11.37 -0.78
C SER A 107 3.14 -10.38 0.26
N LEU A 108 3.81 -9.22 0.32
CA LEU A 108 3.17 -7.93 0.28
C LEU A 108 1.68 -8.07 0.59
N LEU A 109 1.35 -8.16 1.89
CA LEU A 109 -0.02 -8.04 2.36
C LEU A 109 -0.43 -6.64 1.97
N SER A 110 -0.91 -6.54 0.75
CA SER A 110 -1.28 -5.32 0.10
C SER A 110 -2.52 -4.86 0.81
N VAL A 111 -2.37 -3.88 1.66
CA VAL A 111 -3.50 -3.19 2.21
C VAL A 111 -3.32 -1.74 1.80
N PHE A 112 -4.26 -1.27 0.98
CA PHE A 112 -4.35 0.13 0.60
C PHE A 112 -5.11 0.86 1.69
N ARG A 113 -4.52 1.94 2.18
CA ARG A 113 -5.29 3.00 2.83
C ARG A 113 -5.82 3.93 1.73
N VAL A 114 -7.01 3.64 1.21
CA VAL A 114 -7.78 4.64 0.44
C VAL A 114 -8.68 5.35 1.43
N ASN A 115 -8.45 6.62 1.77
CA ASN A 115 -9.38 7.42 2.60
C ASN A 115 -9.87 6.73 3.90
N GLY A 116 -8.98 6.04 4.61
CA GLY A 116 -9.35 5.30 5.83
C GLY A 116 -10.19 4.02 5.63
N LEU A 117 -10.35 3.51 4.39
CA LEU A 117 -11.24 2.38 4.08
C LEU A 117 -10.71 0.98 4.41
N LEU A 118 -9.41 0.75 4.59
CA LEU A 118 -8.91 -0.54 5.06
C LEU A 118 -7.69 -0.36 5.96
N SER A 119 -7.92 -0.25 7.26
CA SER A 119 -6.96 -0.71 8.26
C SER A 119 -7.26 -2.18 8.54
N LEU A 120 -6.84 -3.10 7.66
CA LEU A 120 -6.71 -4.49 8.08
C LEU A 120 -5.41 -4.55 8.89
N PRO A 121 -5.46 -4.75 10.22
CA PRO A 121 -4.24 -4.90 10.97
C PRO A 121 -3.46 -6.07 10.36
N CYS A 122 -2.21 -5.80 9.99
CA CYS A 122 -1.25 -6.88 9.79
C CYS A 122 -1.29 -7.75 11.03
N ALA A 123 -1.47 -9.06 10.83
CA ALA A 123 -1.31 -10.03 11.90
C ALA A 123 0.06 -9.75 12.54
N ARG A 124 0.02 -9.27 13.79
CA ARG A 124 1.21 -9.01 14.58
C ARG A 124 1.77 -10.38 14.93
N TRP A 125 2.83 -10.81 14.27
CA TRP A 125 3.55 -12.02 14.70
C TRP A 125 4.25 -11.72 16.03
N PRO A 126 3.97 -12.50 17.10
CA PRO A 126 4.88 -12.56 18.22
C PRO A 126 6.17 -13.23 17.75
N CYS A 127 7.30 -12.59 18.04
CA CYS A 127 8.59 -13.27 18.06
C CYS A 127 8.56 -14.41 19.09
#